data_AF-A0A6P2D5B3-F1
#
_entry.id   AF-A0A6P2D5B3-F1
#
_cell.length_a   1.000
_cell.length_b   1.000
_cell.length_c   1.000
_cell.angle_alpha   90.00
_cell.angle_beta   90.00
_cell.angle_gamma   90.00
#
_symmetry.space_group_name_H-M   'P 1'
#
loop_
_entity.id
_entity.type
_entity.pdbx_description
1 polymer ?
#
loop_
_entity_poly.entity_id
_entity_poly.type
_entity_poly.pdbx_seq_one_letter_code
_entity_poly.pdbx_strand_id
1 'polypeptide(L)'
;MSTEDAFVHAILNDPDDDTARLVFADWLEEHDRESHAELIRVQCELARMPKQSREPKAKARRAQLAAREKELLRQPEFFPTWPEGLPKPWYDGSRPGSGAPKQKYERGFIAAVRVLDNELMAPGWARSPRHALLREGKILAVELQPDQGGFVSVDRYSARLDEPPPEWLQVPQVESQPAPGGVPHPSSLDTFELAGHFYEMADLARHPVLCRVTRLHLFEADLTDDNLGVLARSPLLTQLREIWLGDCTISLDAMRAVVASPSIKRLRELFMEPAHLAGARRGRGIGQLWELVASSPNMASLEHLWIDSLDNKVVGALIKSPYLKESLRICSSGYRGEAWQTRAATAGLSTASVKALRQRFLGTPF
;
A
#
# COMPACT_ATOMS: atom_id res chain seq x y z
N MET A 1 24.27 1.33 8.19
CA MET A 1 23.33 0.38 7.57
C MET A 1 23.80 -1.00 7.94
N SER A 2 22.99 -1.80 8.63
CA SER A 2 23.36 -3.16 9.02
C SER A 2 23.35 -4.10 7.81
N THR A 3 23.92 -5.30 7.94
CA THR A 3 23.82 -6.35 6.90
C THR A 3 22.36 -6.74 6.67
N GLU A 4 21.55 -6.84 7.72
CA GLU A 4 20.09 -7.06 7.62
C GLU A 4 19.40 -5.96 6.82
N ASP A 5 19.73 -4.68 7.08
CA ASP A 5 19.18 -3.54 6.33
C ASP A 5 19.47 -3.65 4.82
N ALA A 6 20.64 -4.16 4.44
CA ALA A 6 21.01 -4.35 3.05
C ALA A 6 20.14 -5.41 2.35
N PHE A 7 19.88 -6.53 3.03
CA PHE A 7 18.96 -7.56 2.52
C PHE A 7 17.53 -7.05 2.40
N VAL A 8 17.02 -6.40 3.46
CA VAL A 8 15.68 -5.80 3.43
C VAL A 8 15.57 -4.76 2.31
N HIS A 9 16.59 -3.91 2.14
CA HIS A 9 16.60 -2.94 1.06
C HIS A 9 16.63 -3.60 -0.33
N ALA A 10 17.36 -4.69 -0.52
CA ALA A 10 17.33 -5.46 -1.77
C ALA A 10 15.93 -6.02 -2.05
N ILE A 11 15.28 -6.61 -1.04
CA ILE A 11 13.92 -7.13 -1.15
C ILE A 11 12.91 -6.01 -1.44
N LEU A 12 13.02 -4.83 -0.82
CA LEU A 12 12.13 -3.71 -1.11
C LEU A 12 12.34 -3.14 -2.52
N ASN A 13 13.56 -3.24 -3.07
CA ASN A 13 13.86 -2.85 -4.45
C ASN A 13 13.32 -3.83 -5.50
N ASP A 14 13.06 -5.09 -5.15
CA ASP A 14 12.25 -5.98 -5.97
C ASP A 14 11.44 -6.99 -5.13
N PRO A 15 10.27 -6.59 -4.58
CA PRO A 15 9.51 -7.40 -3.63
C PRO A 15 9.00 -8.74 -4.18
N ASP A 16 8.93 -8.85 -5.50
CA ASP A 16 8.47 -10.04 -6.22
C ASP A 16 9.59 -11.03 -6.52
N ASP A 17 10.85 -10.62 -6.43
CA ASP A 17 12.00 -11.49 -6.61
C ASP A 17 12.19 -12.37 -5.37
N ASP A 18 11.88 -13.65 -5.54
CA ASP A 18 12.13 -14.64 -4.51
C ASP A 18 13.63 -14.87 -4.27
N THR A 19 14.52 -14.53 -5.20
CA THR A 19 15.97 -14.75 -5.06
C THR A 19 16.53 -13.98 -3.88
N ALA A 20 16.27 -12.68 -3.82
CA ALA A 20 16.70 -11.84 -2.69
C ALA A 20 16.11 -12.34 -1.36
N ARG A 21 14.88 -12.87 -1.38
CA ARG A 21 14.21 -13.43 -0.20
C ARG A 21 14.84 -14.74 0.27
N LEU A 22 15.20 -15.62 -0.67
CA LEU A 22 15.84 -16.90 -0.35
C LEU A 22 17.26 -16.68 0.20
N VAL A 23 18.02 -15.74 -0.36
CA VAL A 23 19.33 -15.36 0.21
C VAL A 23 19.17 -14.76 1.61
N PHE A 24 18.14 -13.94 1.83
CA PHE A 24 17.82 -13.45 3.18
C PHE A 24 17.42 -14.58 4.13
N ALA A 25 16.69 -15.60 3.65
CA ALA A 25 16.36 -16.78 4.45
C ALA A 25 17.62 -17.55 4.87
N ASP A 26 18.61 -17.71 3.98
CA ASP A 26 19.89 -18.33 4.33
C ASP A 26 20.61 -17.52 5.41
N TRP A 27 20.65 -16.19 5.27
CA TRP A 27 21.22 -15.31 6.30
C TRP A 27 20.49 -15.43 7.64
N LEU A 28 19.16 -15.52 7.64
CA LEU A 28 18.36 -15.67 8.86
C LEU A 28 18.65 -16.98 9.59
N GLU A 29 18.80 -18.07 8.86
CA GLU A 29 19.16 -19.38 9.41
C GLU A 29 20.54 -19.36 10.06
N GLU A 30 21.52 -18.67 9.46
CA GLU A 30 22.85 -18.47 10.05
C GLU A 30 22.84 -17.59 11.33
N HIS A 31 21.74 -16.87 11.58
CA HIS A 31 21.58 -15.95 12.72
C HIS A 31 20.50 -16.42 13.70
N ASP A 32 20.32 -17.74 13.84
CA ASP A 32 19.41 -18.38 14.80
C ASP A 32 17.92 -18.00 14.62
N ARG A 33 17.52 -17.60 13.41
CA ARG A 33 16.14 -17.24 13.03
C ARG A 33 15.55 -18.24 12.04
N GLU A 34 15.72 -19.53 12.35
CA GLU A 34 15.31 -20.67 11.51
C GLU A 34 13.82 -20.62 11.13
N SER A 35 12.94 -20.29 12.07
CA SER A 35 11.50 -20.22 11.85
C SER A 35 11.09 -19.17 10.83
N HIS A 36 11.76 -18.01 10.84
CA HIS A 36 11.55 -16.95 9.85
C HIS A 36 12.12 -17.36 8.49
N ALA A 37 13.32 -17.95 8.45
CA ALA A 37 13.91 -18.49 7.24
C ALA A 37 13.00 -19.53 6.58
N GLU A 38 12.46 -20.46 7.37
CA GLU A 38 11.53 -21.48 6.90
C GLU A 38 10.22 -20.86 6.40
N LEU A 39 9.67 -19.86 7.10
CA LEU A 39 8.45 -19.18 6.66
C LEU A 39 8.65 -18.54 5.27
N ILE A 40 9.79 -17.88 5.03
CA ILE A 40 10.10 -17.31 3.72
C ILE A 40 10.09 -18.40 2.65
N ARG A 41 10.80 -19.51 2.87
CA ARG A 41 10.93 -20.61 1.90
C ARG A 41 9.56 -21.25 1.60
N VAL A 42 8.79 -21.54 2.65
CA VAL A 42 7.41 -22.09 2.54
C VAL A 42 6.53 -21.16 1.73
N GLN A 43 6.54 -19.86 2.03
CA GLN A 43 5.70 -18.88 1.34
C GLN A 43 6.14 -18.60 -0.09
N CYS A 44 7.44 -18.64 -0.39
CA CYS A 44 7.94 -18.57 -1.78
C CYS A 44 7.50 -19.79 -2.59
N GLU A 45 7.58 -21.01 -2.03
CA GLU A 45 7.09 -22.21 -2.69
C GLU A 45 5.58 -22.13 -2.93
N LEU A 46 4.80 -21.73 -1.91
CA LEU A 46 3.34 -21.52 -2.03
C LEU A 46 2.97 -20.49 -3.11
N ALA A 47 3.77 -19.45 -3.30
CA ALA A 47 3.55 -18.41 -4.31
C ALA A 47 3.78 -18.93 -5.74
N ARG A 48 4.76 -19.83 -5.95
CA ARG A 48 5.04 -20.46 -7.25
C ARG A 48 4.03 -21.55 -7.63
N MET A 49 3.36 -22.14 -6.64
CA MET A 49 2.37 -23.19 -6.88
C MET A 49 1.02 -22.62 -7.34
N PRO A 50 0.35 -23.26 -8.31
CA PRO A 50 -0.99 -22.85 -8.72
C PRO A 50 -1.98 -22.95 -7.55
N LYS A 51 -2.86 -21.94 -7.41
CA LYS A 51 -3.90 -21.90 -6.37
C LYS A 51 -4.86 -23.11 -6.46
N GLN A 52 -5.10 -23.58 -7.68
CA GLN A 52 -5.93 -24.75 -7.98
C GLN A 52 -5.12 -25.68 -8.87
N SER A 53 -4.93 -26.93 -8.43
CA SER A 53 -4.33 -27.99 -9.25
C SER A 53 -5.23 -29.21 -9.25
N ARG A 54 -5.38 -29.82 -10.42
CA ARG A 54 -6.04 -31.13 -10.59
C ARG A 54 -5.09 -32.29 -10.26
N GLU A 55 -3.79 -32.03 -10.16
CA GLU A 55 -2.80 -33.04 -9.83
C GLU A 55 -2.82 -33.34 -8.33
N PRO A 56 -3.05 -34.60 -7.91
CA PRO A 56 -3.13 -34.96 -6.50
C PRO A 56 -1.86 -34.63 -5.69
N LYS A 57 -0.68 -34.84 -6.29
CA LYS A 57 0.62 -34.56 -5.65
C LYS A 57 0.81 -33.07 -5.35
N ALA A 58 0.57 -32.21 -6.35
CA ALA A 58 0.65 -30.77 -6.18
C ALA A 58 -0.36 -30.25 -5.14
N LYS A 59 -1.58 -30.81 -5.13
CA LYS A 59 -2.60 -30.49 -4.11
C LYS A 59 -2.14 -30.88 -2.70
N ALA A 60 -1.60 -32.09 -2.53
CA ALA A 60 -1.10 -32.58 -1.26
C ALA A 60 0.09 -31.75 -0.75
N ARG A 61 1.06 -31.44 -1.62
CA ARG A 61 2.20 -30.57 -1.28
C ARG A 61 1.77 -29.17 -0.86
N ARG A 62 0.85 -28.55 -1.61
CA ARG A 62 0.30 -27.23 -1.24
C ARG A 62 -0.40 -27.27 0.12
N ALA A 63 -1.16 -28.32 0.40
CA ALA A 63 -1.82 -28.49 1.70
C ALA A 63 -0.81 -28.67 2.85
N GLN A 64 0.26 -29.44 2.62
CA GLN A 64 1.35 -29.60 3.59
C GLN A 64 2.03 -28.27 3.89
N LEU A 65 2.40 -27.50 2.85
CA LEU A 65 3.02 -26.19 3.01
C LEU A 65 2.08 -25.20 3.72
N ALA A 66 0.79 -25.19 3.38
CA ALA A 66 -0.18 -24.32 4.06
C ALA A 66 -0.38 -24.70 5.54
N ALA A 67 -0.31 -26.00 5.87
CA ALA A 67 -0.34 -26.45 7.25
C ALA A 67 0.92 -26.00 8.01
N ARG A 68 2.10 -26.10 7.38
CA ARG A 68 3.37 -25.65 7.95
C ARG A 68 3.45 -24.13 8.11
N GLU A 69 3.01 -23.36 7.12
CA GLU A 69 2.85 -21.90 7.21
C GLU A 69 2.02 -21.52 8.44
N LYS A 70 0.87 -22.18 8.64
CA LYS A 70 0.01 -21.93 9.80
C LYS A 70 0.68 -22.31 11.12
N GLU A 71 1.54 -23.31 11.15
CA GLU A 71 2.32 -23.68 12.34
C GLU A 71 3.39 -22.65 12.66
N LEU A 72 4.19 -22.26 11.66
CA LEU A 72 5.24 -21.24 11.79
C LEU A 72 4.64 -19.91 12.29
N LEU A 73 3.52 -19.46 11.71
CA LEU A 73 2.86 -18.23 12.11
C LEU A 73 2.26 -18.25 13.54
N ARG A 74 2.24 -19.38 14.24
CA ARG A 74 1.86 -19.42 15.67
C ARG A 74 3.03 -19.15 16.61
N GLN A 75 4.25 -19.07 16.09
CA GLN A 75 5.42 -18.83 16.91
C GLN A 75 5.45 -17.39 17.44
N PRO A 76 5.93 -17.16 18.68
CA PRO A 76 5.95 -15.84 19.32
C PRO A 76 6.64 -14.75 18.50
N GLU A 77 7.66 -15.09 17.70
CA GLU A 77 8.41 -14.13 16.88
C GLU A 77 7.56 -13.36 15.85
N PHE A 78 6.41 -13.91 15.44
CA PHE A 78 5.46 -13.26 14.52
C PHE A 78 4.36 -12.47 15.25
N PHE A 79 4.40 -12.44 16.58
CA PHE A 79 3.54 -11.64 17.45
C PHE A 79 4.35 -10.49 18.03
N PRO A 80 4.21 -9.27 17.51
CA PRO A 80 4.87 -8.13 18.14
C PRO A 80 4.46 -8.06 19.62
N THR A 81 5.44 -8.14 20.52
CA THR A 81 5.22 -7.92 21.95
C THR A 81 4.77 -6.48 22.14
N TRP A 82 3.58 -6.29 22.69
CA TRP A 82 3.06 -4.96 22.93
C TRP A 82 3.54 -4.47 24.30
N PRO A 83 4.24 -3.33 24.39
CA PRO A 83 4.65 -2.77 25.67
C PRO A 83 3.43 -2.50 26.57
N GLU A 84 3.60 -2.75 27.87
CA GLU A 84 2.58 -2.45 28.86
C GLU A 84 2.25 -0.95 28.87
N GLY A 85 0.98 -0.60 29.02
CA GLY A 85 0.52 0.78 29.05
C GLY A 85 0.37 1.47 27.69
N LEU A 86 0.80 0.85 26.58
CA LEU A 86 0.48 1.34 25.24
C LEU A 86 -0.88 0.81 24.79
N PRO A 87 -1.77 1.66 24.23
CA PRO A 87 -3.02 1.20 23.63
C PRO A 87 -2.72 0.17 22.54
N LYS A 88 -3.39 -0.97 22.58
CA LYS A 88 -3.29 -1.96 21.52
C LYS A 88 -4.40 -1.72 20.51
N PRO A 89 -4.08 -1.50 19.23
CA PRO A 89 -5.10 -1.33 18.21
C PRO A 89 -5.99 -2.57 18.12
N TRP A 90 -7.29 -2.39 17.89
CA TRP A 90 -8.26 -3.50 17.86
C TRP A 90 -7.99 -4.54 16.74
N TYR A 91 -7.30 -4.11 15.68
CA TYR A 91 -6.84 -4.97 14.59
C TYR A 91 -5.50 -5.67 14.90
N ASP A 92 -4.79 -5.29 15.97
CA ASP A 92 -3.61 -5.99 16.44
C ASP A 92 -4.01 -7.12 17.38
N GLY A 93 -3.95 -8.35 16.88
CA GLY A 93 -4.27 -9.52 17.66
C GLY A 93 -4.05 -10.80 16.89
N SER A 94 -4.39 -11.92 17.53
CA SER A 94 -4.46 -13.22 16.88
C SER A 94 -5.84 -13.45 16.27
N ARG A 95 -5.92 -14.27 15.21
CA ARG A 95 -7.23 -14.65 14.67
C ARG A 95 -7.90 -15.60 15.66
N PRO A 96 -9.20 -15.39 15.98
CA PRO A 96 -9.94 -16.24 16.90
C PRO A 96 -9.77 -17.74 16.56
N GLY A 97 -9.44 -18.55 17.57
CA GLY A 97 -9.30 -20.01 17.45
C GLY A 97 -8.07 -20.52 16.68
N SER A 98 -7.24 -19.66 16.11
CA SER A 98 -6.06 -20.09 15.33
C SER A 98 -4.74 -19.91 16.08
N GLY A 99 -4.66 -18.92 16.98
CA GLY A 99 -3.42 -18.49 17.60
C GLY A 99 -2.39 -17.87 16.64
N ALA A 100 -2.74 -17.60 15.37
CA ALA A 100 -1.91 -16.96 14.34
C ALA A 100 -2.16 -15.43 14.29
N PRO A 101 -1.22 -14.59 13.82
CA PRO A 101 -1.43 -13.15 13.68
C PRO A 101 -2.63 -12.86 12.76
N LYS A 102 -3.40 -11.81 13.09
CA LYS A 102 -4.45 -11.30 12.19
C LYS A 102 -3.86 -10.74 10.91
N GLN A 103 -2.69 -10.10 11.01
CA GLN A 103 -1.95 -9.52 9.90
C GLN A 103 -1.58 -10.61 8.89
N LYS A 104 -1.64 -10.26 7.61
CA LYS A 104 -1.21 -11.15 6.54
C LYS A 104 0.30 -11.06 6.42
N TYR A 105 0.96 -12.21 6.31
CA TYR A 105 2.37 -12.30 5.97
C TYR A 105 2.52 -12.75 4.52
N GLU A 106 3.47 -12.16 3.79
CA GLU A 106 3.82 -12.50 2.42
C GLU A 106 5.33 -12.67 2.30
N ARG A 107 5.74 -13.91 2.01
CA ARG A 107 7.13 -14.31 1.81
C ARG A 107 8.06 -13.80 2.93
N GLY A 108 7.62 -13.96 4.19
CA GLY A 108 8.33 -13.59 5.44
C GLY A 108 8.03 -12.19 6.00
N PHE A 109 7.37 -11.32 5.25
CA PHE A 109 7.17 -9.92 5.64
C PHE A 109 5.71 -9.66 5.93
N ILE A 110 5.41 -8.65 6.74
CA ILE A 110 4.03 -8.23 6.95
C ILE A 110 3.54 -7.61 5.65
N ALA A 111 2.54 -8.24 5.04
CA ALA A 111 2.00 -7.85 3.76
C ALA A 111 1.37 -6.46 3.83
N ALA A 112 0.60 -6.21 4.89
CA ALA A 112 -0.04 -4.93 5.13
C ALA A 112 -0.29 -4.70 6.62
N VAL A 113 -0.08 -3.47 7.07
CA VAL A 113 -0.59 -2.98 8.35
C VAL A 113 -1.57 -1.84 8.09
N ARG A 114 -2.68 -1.87 8.80
CA ARG A 114 -3.61 -0.76 8.86
C ARG A 114 -3.14 0.22 9.90
N VAL A 115 -2.81 1.45 9.54
CA VAL A 115 -2.37 2.47 10.49
C VAL A 115 -3.37 3.60 10.44
N LEU A 116 -3.89 3.95 11.63
CA LEU A 116 -4.72 5.13 11.76
C LEU A 116 -3.84 6.38 11.73
N ASP A 117 -4.37 7.49 11.24
CA ASP A 117 -3.67 8.77 11.24
C ASP A 117 -3.33 9.25 12.66
N ASN A 118 -4.27 9.11 13.58
CA ASN A 118 -4.07 9.38 15.00
C ASN A 118 -2.96 8.50 15.62
N GLU A 119 -2.76 7.28 15.11
CA GLU A 119 -1.70 6.38 15.54
C GLU A 119 -0.36 6.91 15.07
N LEU A 120 -0.18 7.18 13.77
CA LEU A 120 1.10 7.67 13.22
C LEU A 120 1.65 8.87 13.96
N MET A 121 0.74 9.71 14.44
CA MET A 121 1.07 11.01 14.99
C MET A 121 1.05 11.04 16.52
N ALA A 122 0.54 10.02 17.19
CA ALA A 122 0.56 9.94 18.64
C ALA A 122 2.02 9.83 19.16
N PRO A 123 2.42 10.58 20.20
CA PRO A 123 3.76 10.48 20.79
C PRO A 123 4.14 9.06 21.27
N GLY A 124 3.14 8.24 21.61
CA GLY A 124 3.35 6.84 21.99
C GLY A 124 3.67 5.91 20.81
N TRP A 125 3.37 6.30 19.57
CA TRP A 125 3.51 5.44 18.41
C TRP A 125 4.93 5.16 18.01
N ALA A 126 5.85 6.12 18.21
CA ALA A 126 7.28 5.90 17.99
C ALA A 126 7.81 4.69 18.79
N ARG A 127 7.16 4.35 19.91
CA ARG A 127 7.46 3.20 20.77
C ARG A 127 6.62 1.97 20.48
N SER A 128 5.66 2.05 19.55
CA SER A 128 4.86 0.91 19.15
C SER A 128 5.72 -0.09 18.38
N PRO A 129 5.45 -1.40 18.52
CA PRO A 129 6.09 -2.41 17.69
C PRO A 129 5.92 -2.16 16.20
N ARG A 130 4.83 -1.52 15.79
CA ARG A 130 4.56 -1.22 14.38
C ARG A 130 5.46 -0.16 13.81
N HIS A 131 5.69 0.92 14.55
CA HIS A 131 6.65 1.92 14.14
C HIS A 131 8.06 1.31 14.01
N ALA A 132 8.45 0.43 14.94
CA ALA A 132 9.71 -0.31 14.84
C ALA A 132 9.77 -1.17 13.57
N LEU A 133 8.73 -1.97 13.29
CA LEU A 133 8.63 -2.79 12.09
C LEU A 133 8.64 -1.97 10.78
N LEU A 134 7.99 -0.80 10.78
CA LEU A 134 8.00 0.12 9.63
C LEU A 134 9.40 0.69 9.38
N ARG A 135 10.04 1.18 10.44
CA ARG A 135 11.41 1.71 10.41
C ARG A 135 12.41 0.66 9.94
N GLU A 136 12.22 -0.59 10.34
CA GLU A 136 13.04 -1.73 9.96
C GLU A 136 12.72 -2.27 8.55
N GLY A 137 11.67 -1.78 7.88
CA GLY A 137 11.27 -2.25 6.55
C GLY A 137 10.67 -3.67 6.53
N LYS A 138 10.15 -4.13 7.67
CA LYS A 138 9.52 -5.45 7.82
C LYS A 138 8.06 -5.48 7.34
N ILE A 139 7.56 -4.34 6.86
CA ILE A 139 6.20 -4.12 6.38
C ILE A 139 6.24 -3.70 4.91
N LEU A 140 5.50 -4.42 4.07
CA LEU A 140 5.43 -4.16 2.63
C LEU A 140 4.37 -3.09 2.30
N ALA A 141 3.21 -3.12 2.96
CA ALA A 141 2.13 -2.16 2.75
C ALA A 141 1.74 -1.42 4.02
N VAL A 142 1.35 -0.16 3.83
CA VAL A 142 0.66 0.64 4.83
C VAL A 142 -0.72 0.98 4.27
N GLU A 143 -1.76 0.49 4.95
CA GLU A 143 -3.12 0.96 4.74
C GLU A 143 -3.34 2.14 5.68
N LEU A 144 -3.32 3.34 5.14
CA LEU A 144 -3.70 4.51 5.91
C LEU A 144 -5.22 4.59 5.93
N GLN A 145 -5.75 4.63 7.14
CA GLN A 145 -7.15 4.95 7.38
C GLN A 145 -7.16 6.19 8.25
N PRO A 146 -7.48 7.36 7.71
CA PRO A 146 -7.79 8.49 8.56
C PRO A 146 -8.95 8.11 9.51
N ASP A 147 -8.99 8.70 10.70
CA ASP A 147 -10.11 8.52 11.63
C ASP A 147 -11.15 9.65 11.48
N GLN A 148 -12.24 9.56 12.25
CA GLN A 148 -13.30 10.59 12.33
C GLN A 148 -12.73 11.90 12.92
N GLY A 149 -12.07 12.69 12.07
CA GLY A 149 -11.29 13.86 12.45
C GLY A 149 -10.12 14.17 11.49
N GLY A 150 -9.78 13.18 10.64
CA GLY A 150 -8.98 13.17 9.42
C GLY A 150 -8.08 14.38 9.14
N PHE A 151 -6.76 14.13 9.14
CA PHE A 151 -5.69 15.05 8.70
C PHE A 151 -6.18 16.39 8.09
N VAL A 152 -5.98 17.50 8.78
CA VAL A 152 -6.33 18.81 8.23
C VAL A 152 -5.16 19.35 7.41
N SER A 153 -5.36 19.62 6.12
CA SER A 153 -4.46 20.47 5.35
C SER A 153 -4.95 21.91 5.45
N VAL A 154 -4.17 22.78 6.09
CA VAL A 154 -4.57 24.18 6.34
C VAL A 154 -4.51 25.03 5.06
N ASP A 155 -3.81 24.56 4.03
CA ASP A 155 -3.62 25.19 2.73
C ASP A 155 -3.50 24.15 1.59
N ARG A 156 -3.70 24.62 0.36
CA ARG A 156 -3.62 23.79 -0.85
C ARG A 156 -2.19 23.30 -1.08
N TYR A 157 -1.97 22.00 -0.85
CA TYR A 157 -0.72 21.28 -1.10
C TYR A 157 0.50 21.75 -0.27
N SER A 158 0.26 22.34 0.89
CA SER A 158 1.18 22.65 1.99
C SER A 158 2.50 23.33 1.64
N ALA A 159 2.50 24.67 1.72
CA ALA A 159 3.73 25.47 1.75
C ALA A 159 4.67 25.03 2.88
N ARG A 160 4.12 24.39 3.93
CA ARG A 160 4.91 23.85 5.01
C ARG A 160 5.83 22.74 4.56
N LEU A 161 5.58 21.99 3.48
CA LEU A 161 6.50 20.97 2.92
C LEU A 161 7.89 21.53 2.59
N ASP A 162 8.00 22.84 2.41
CA ASP A 162 9.25 23.55 2.16
C ASP A 162 9.91 24.11 3.45
N GLU A 163 9.25 24.04 4.60
CA GLU A 163 9.76 24.40 5.94
C GLU A 163 10.57 23.24 6.59
N PRO A 164 11.45 23.47 7.58
CA PRO A 164 12.05 22.36 8.33
C PRO A 164 10.98 21.58 9.13
N PRO A 165 11.07 20.24 9.24
CA PRO A 165 10.09 19.44 9.98
C PRO A 165 10.06 19.80 11.48
N PRO A 166 8.98 19.52 12.24
CA PRO A 166 8.95 19.76 13.68
C PRO A 166 10.11 19.07 14.42
N GLU A 167 10.60 19.64 15.52
CA GLU A 167 11.74 19.08 16.29
C GLU A 167 11.55 17.61 16.68
N TRP A 168 10.32 17.20 17.01
CA TRP A 168 10.01 15.81 17.38
C TRP A 168 10.19 14.80 16.23
N LEU A 169 10.19 15.27 14.98
CA LEU A 169 10.47 14.48 13.77
C LEU A 169 11.96 14.56 13.37
N GLN A 170 12.68 15.59 13.81
CA GLN A 170 14.12 15.77 13.56
C GLN A 170 15.00 14.99 14.54
N VAL A 171 14.57 14.86 15.80
CA VAL A 171 15.34 14.21 16.84
C VAL A 171 14.99 12.72 16.87
N PRO A 172 15.98 11.79 16.78
CA PRO A 172 15.70 10.38 17.03
C PRO A 172 15.12 10.28 18.44
N GLN A 173 13.88 9.79 18.55
CA GLN A 173 13.12 9.70 19.79
C GLN A 173 13.87 8.88 20.84
N VAL A 174 14.80 9.53 21.55
CA VAL A 174 15.41 9.04 22.77
C VAL A 174 14.39 9.35 23.87
N GLU A 175 13.72 8.29 24.31
CA GLU A 175 13.15 8.15 25.66
C GLU A 175 12.42 9.37 26.25
N SER A 176 11.46 9.97 25.54
CA SER A 176 10.48 10.81 26.23
C SER A 176 9.49 9.89 26.97
N GLN A 177 9.59 9.81 28.30
CA GLN A 177 8.65 9.08 29.15
C GLN A 177 7.20 9.44 28.81
N PRO A 178 6.25 8.48 28.83
CA PRO A 178 4.85 8.81 28.59
C PRO A 178 4.38 9.79 29.66
N ALA A 179 3.69 10.86 29.25
CA ALA A 179 2.86 11.58 30.20
C ALA A 179 1.87 10.60 30.86
N PRO A 180 1.60 10.71 32.16
CA PRO A 180 0.72 9.79 32.87
C PRO A 180 -0.72 9.99 32.36
N GLY A 181 -1.16 9.10 31.47
CA GLY A 181 -2.48 9.14 30.86
C GLY A 181 -2.50 8.28 29.61
N GLY A 182 -2.88 7.01 29.76
CA GLY A 182 -3.00 6.08 28.63
C GLY A 182 -3.97 6.58 27.57
N VAL A 183 -3.78 6.13 26.32
CA VAL A 183 -4.73 6.42 25.24
C VAL A 183 -5.98 5.53 25.45
N PRO A 184 -7.20 6.08 25.56
CA PRO A 184 -8.45 5.37 25.80
C PRO A 184 -8.99 4.64 24.55
N HIS A 185 -9.92 3.73 24.81
CA HIS A 185 -10.58 2.84 23.86
C HIS A 185 -11.51 3.57 22.86
N PRO A 186 -11.64 3.09 21.59
CA PRO A 186 -12.42 3.74 20.51
C PRO A 186 -13.93 3.80 20.72
N SER A 187 -14.48 3.23 21.79
CA SER A 187 -15.90 3.40 22.15
C SER A 187 -16.18 4.72 22.88
N SER A 188 -15.19 5.62 22.97
CA SER A 188 -15.28 6.94 23.62
C SER A 188 -15.01 8.10 22.66
N LEU A 189 -15.15 7.86 21.35
CA LEU A 189 -14.88 8.80 20.25
C LEU A 189 -15.71 10.10 20.23
N ASP A 190 -16.60 10.33 21.20
CA ASP A 190 -17.42 11.55 21.23
C ASP A 190 -16.69 12.78 21.81
N THR A 191 -15.47 12.68 22.34
CA THR A 191 -14.74 13.89 22.79
C THR A 191 -13.25 13.63 22.99
N PHE A 192 -12.55 13.36 21.89
CA PHE A 192 -11.11 13.61 21.83
C PHE A 192 -10.86 15.03 21.32
N GLU A 193 -11.17 16.03 22.14
CA GLU A 193 -10.41 17.28 22.10
C GLU A 193 -8.97 16.95 22.53
N LEU A 194 -8.21 16.44 21.58
CA LEU A 194 -6.79 16.09 21.70
C LEU A 194 -5.98 17.40 21.78
N ALA A 195 -6.10 18.12 22.88
CA ALA A 195 -5.21 19.22 23.31
C ALA A 195 -4.67 20.12 22.17
N GLY A 196 -5.51 20.53 21.22
CA GLY A 196 -5.11 21.46 20.14
C GLY A 196 -4.00 20.97 19.20
N HIS A 197 -3.65 19.69 19.18
CA HIS A 197 -2.64 19.14 18.27
C HIS A 197 -3.32 18.46 17.08
N PHE A 198 -3.79 19.26 16.12
CA PHE A 198 -4.12 18.76 14.79
C PHE A 198 -2.83 18.41 14.07
N TYR A 199 -2.68 17.15 13.67
CA TYR A 199 -1.53 16.69 12.92
C TYR A 199 -1.76 16.88 11.43
N GLU A 200 -0.83 17.56 10.77
CA GLU A 200 -0.99 17.89 9.35
C GLU A 200 -0.49 16.76 8.45
N MET A 201 -1.11 16.64 7.26
CA MET A 201 -0.67 15.69 6.24
C MET A 201 0.81 15.90 5.82
N ALA A 202 1.32 17.13 5.98
CA ALA A 202 2.69 17.48 5.66
C ALA A 202 3.71 16.74 6.54
N ASP A 203 3.37 16.49 7.81
CA ASP A 203 4.25 15.77 8.73
C ASP A 203 4.37 14.30 8.32
N LEU A 204 3.26 13.67 7.95
CA LEU A 204 3.27 12.33 7.40
C LEU A 204 4.08 12.27 6.09
N ALA A 205 3.87 13.23 5.18
CA ALA A 205 4.58 13.29 3.91
C ALA A 205 6.12 13.42 4.07
N ARG A 206 6.60 13.78 5.26
CA ARG A 206 8.02 13.86 5.62
C ARG A 206 8.52 12.72 6.47
N HIS A 207 7.62 11.85 6.91
CA HIS A 207 7.98 10.82 7.84
C HIS A 207 8.92 9.82 7.15
N PRO A 208 10.15 9.58 7.67
CA PRO A 208 11.16 8.77 6.99
C PRO A 208 10.70 7.36 6.61
N VAL A 209 9.75 6.79 7.34
CA VAL A 209 9.17 5.46 7.04
C VAL A 209 8.56 5.36 5.64
N LEU A 210 8.10 6.46 5.04
CA LEU A 210 7.53 6.47 3.69
C LEU A 210 8.52 6.00 2.62
N CYS A 211 9.84 6.09 2.88
CA CYS A 211 10.87 5.59 1.95
C CYS A 211 10.95 4.07 1.85
N ARG A 212 10.26 3.35 2.73
CA ARG A 212 10.20 1.88 2.74
C ARG A 212 8.82 1.33 2.34
N VAL A 213 7.83 2.19 2.17
CA VAL A 213 6.46 1.77 1.83
C VAL A 213 6.40 1.39 0.35
N THR A 214 6.02 0.14 0.07
CA THR A 214 5.86 -0.36 -1.31
C THR A 214 4.41 -0.35 -1.78
N ARG A 215 3.45 -0.42 -0.87
CA ARG A 215 2.03 -0.34 -1.18
C ARG A 215 1.36 0.64 -0.21
N LEU A 216 0.63 1.59 -0.76
CA LEU A 216 -0.11 2.59 -0.01
C LEU A 216 -1.58 2.44 -0.34
N HIS A 217 -2.36 1.98 0.64
CA HIS A 217 -3.81 1.91 0.49
C HIS A 217 -4.42 3.06 1.27
N LEU A 218 -5.11 3.95 0.59
CA LEU A 218 -5.87 5.05 1.18
C LEU A 218 -7.34 4.68 1.07
N PHE A 219 -8.01 4.57 2.21
CA PHE A 219 -9.44 4.30 2.30
C PHE A 219 -10.07 5.40 3.14
N GLU A 220 -11.10 6.08 2.62
CA GLU A 220 -12.12 6.89 3.35
C GLU A 220 -12.62 8.09 2.52
N ALA A 221 -13.89 8.47 2.75
CA ALA A 221 -14.58 9.57 2.08
C ALA A 221 -13.97 10.96 2.37
N ASP A 222 -13.29 11.12 3.50
CA ASP A 222 -12.77 12.38 4.01
C ASP A 222 -11.30 12.65 3.62
N LEU A 223 -10.66 11.77 2.84
CA LEU A 223 -9.37 12.10 2.21
C LEU A 223 -9.58 13.27 1.24
N THR A 224 -9.20 14.48 1.65
CA THR A 224 -9.35 15.67 0.81
C THR A 224 -8.35 15.69 -0.34
N ASP A 225 -8.68 16.45 -1.39
CA ASP A 225 -7.78 16.73 -2.50
C ASP A 225 -6.43 17.23 -2.04
N ASP A 226 -6.41 18.14 -1.08
CA ASP A 226 -5.21 18.80 -0.57
C ASP A 226 -4.30 17.77 0.12
N ASN A 227 -4.87 16.88 0.94
CA ASN A 227 -4.14 15.80 1.61
C ASN A 227 -3.45 14.87 0.60
N LEU A 228 -4.18 14.45 -0.45
CA LEU A 228 -3.62 13.55 -1.45
C LEU A 228 -2.47 14.19 -2.21
N GLY A 229 -2.56 15.47 -2.58
CA GLY A 229 -1.43 16.11 -3.26
C GLY A 229 -0.29 16.50 -2.33
N VAL A 230 -0.50 16.70 -1.02
CA VAL A 230 0.59 16.80 -0.04
C VAL A 230 1.39 15.49 -0.04
N LEU A 231 0.71 14.33 0.00
CA LEU A 231 1.39 13.03 -0.15
C LEU A 231 2.10 12.92 -1.50
N ALA A 232 1.46 13.34 -2.58
CA ALA A 232 2.06 13.28 -3.90
C ALA A 232 3.34 14.13 -4.03
N ARG A 233 3.47 15.21 -3.27
CA ARG A 233 4.69 16.04 -3.19
C ARG A 233 5.78 15.43 -2.30
N SER A 234 5.50 14.38 -1.52
CA SER A 234 6.49 13.75 -0.65
C SER A 234 7.72 13.30 -1.46
N PRO A 235 8.95 13.68 -1.06
CA PRO A 235 10.17 13.19 -1.68
C PRO A 235 10.48 11.73 -1.30
N LEU A 236 9.69 11.13 -0.40
CA LEU A 236 10.04 9.87 0.25
C LEU A 236 9.37 8.65 -0.37
N LEU A 237 8.28 8.77 -1.14
CA LEU A 237 7.53 7.64 -1.73
C LEU A 237 8.26 6.94 -2.92
N THR A 238 9.58 6.78 -2.81
CA THR A 238 10.49 6.30 -3.86
C THR A 238 10.39 4.80 -4.13
N GLN A 239 9.92 4.02 -3.15
CA GLN A 239 9.72 2.57 -3.27
C GLN A 239 8.27 2.18 -3.54
N LEU A 240 7.38 3.16 -3.73
CA LEU A 240 5.96 2.93 -3.91
C LEU A 240 5.67 2.29 -5.27
N ARG A 241 4.99 1.14 -5.22
CA ARG A 241 4.62 0.29 -6.36
C ARG A 241 3.13 0.19 -6.55
N GLU A 242 2.36 0.25 -5.47
CA GLU A 242 0.91 0.12 -5.52
C GLU A 242 0.25 1.27 -4.77
N ILE A 243 -0.68 1.95 -5.44
CA ILE A 243 -1.56 2.94 -4.82
C ILE A 243 -2.99 2.47 -5.03
N TRP A 244 -3.70 2.30 -3.92
CA TRP A 244 -5.12 1.97 -3.93
C TRP A 244 -5.89 3.14 -3.31
N LEU A 245 -6.80 3.72 -4.09
CA LEU A 245 -7.70 4.80 -3.66
C LEU A 245 -9.12 4.24 -3.64
N GLY A 246 -9.55 3.80 -2.46
CA GLY A 246 -10.88 3.22 -2.24
C GLY A 246 -11.77 4.17 -1.48
N ASP A 247 -13.00 4.38 -1.94
CA ASP A 247 -13.98 5.23 -1.26
C ASP A 247 -13.54 6.69 -1.02
N CYS A 248 -12.62 7.24 -1.83
CA CYS A 248 -12.08 8.61 -1.65
C CYS A 248 -12.67 9.58 -2.67
N THR A 249 -13.31 10.68 -2.25
CA THR A 249 -13.84 11.68 -3.20
C THR A 249 -12.75 12.66 -3.65
N ILE A 250 -12.04 12.33 -4.72
CA ILE A 250 -10.87 13.08 -5.21
C ILE A 250 -11.16 13.81 -6.52
N SER A 251 -10.54 14.97 -6.75
CA SER A 251 -10.64 15.71 -7.99
C SER A 251 -9.57 15.33 -9.01
N LEU A 252 -9.75 15.81 -10.23
CA LEU A 252 -8.77 15.66 -11.30
C LEU A 252 -7.45 16.38 -10.98
N ASP A 253 -7.48 17.46 -10.20
CA ASP A 253 -6.28 18.22 -9.83
C ASP A 253 -5.46 17.48 -8.77
N ALA A 254 -6.11 16.84 -7.79
CA ALA A 254 -5.44 15.96 -6.85
C ALA A 254 -4.76 14.78 -7.56
N MET A 255 -5.45 14.18 -8.53
CA MET A 255 -4.86 13.11 -9.35
C MET A 255 -3.72 13.60 -10.24
N ARG A 256 -3.80 14.84 -10.74
CA ARG A 256 -2.69 15.47 -11.46
C ARG A 256 -1.45 15.55 -10.58
N ALA A 257 -1.61 15.88 -9.30
CA ALA A 257 -0.49 15.88 -8.35
C ALA A 257 0.13 14.47 -8.20
N VAL A 258 -0.70 13.42 -8.06
CA VAL A 258 -0.22 12.03 -7.96
C VAL A 258 0.57 11.61 -9.20
N VAL A 259 0.02 11.80 -10.40
CA VAL A 259 0.72 11.37 -11.63
C VAL A 259 1.95 12.22 -11.95
N ALA A 260 2.00 13.47 -11.46
CA ALA A 260 3.15 14.36 -11.61
C ALA A 260 4.17 14.22 -10.47
N SER A 261 3.92 13.35 -9.48
CA SER A 261 4.78 13.20 -8.31
C SER A 261 6.23 12.88 -8.70
N PRO A 262 7.23 13.60 -8.14
CA PRO A 262 8.63 13.38 -8.48
C PRO A 262 9.19 12.06 -7.94
N SER A 263 8.52 11.44 -6.95
CA SER A 263 9.00 10.25 -6.21
C SER A 263 8.31 8.96 -6.66
N ILE A 264 7.08 9.05 -7.15
CA ILE A 264 6.25 7.89 -7.54
C ILE A 264 6.60 7.45 -8.98
N LYS A 265 7.86 7.05 -9.20
CA LYS A 265 8.38 6.61 -10.52
C LYS A 265 8.38 5.10 -10.71
N ARG A 266 8.19 4.35 -9.64
CA ARG A 266 8.22 2.87 -9.60
C ARG A 266 6.82 2.27 -9.45
N LEU A 267 5.78 3.09 -9.63
CA LEU A 267 4.40 2.63 -9.54
C LEU A 267 4.13 1.58 -10.61
N ARG A 268 3.78 0.37 -10.16
CA ARG A 268 3.39 -0.79 -10.97
C ARG A 268 1.87 -0.88 -11.06
N GLU A 269 1.15 -0.54 -9.99
CA GLU A 269 -0.31 -0.66 -9.93
C GLU A 269 -0.97 0.62 -9.41
N LEU A 270 -1.97 1.08 -10.17
CA LEU A 270 -2.85 2.16 -9.76
C LEU A 270 -4.28 1.64 -9.79
N PHE A 271 -4.91 1.63 -8.62
CA PHE A 271 -6.30 1.23 -8.43
C PHE A 271 -7.14 2.41 -7.93
N MET A 272 -8.29 2.62 -8.57
CA MET A 272 -9.28 3.60 -8.17
C MET A 272 -10.68 3.03 -8.41
N GLU A 273 -11.53 3.11 -7.40
CA GLU A 273 -12.92 2.67 -7.52
C GLU A 273 -13.78 3.75 -8.25
N PRO A 274 -14.75 3.38 -9.10
CA PRO A 274 -15.27 4.27 -10.15
C PRO A 274 -16.25 5.36 -9.66
N ALA A 275 -16.66 5.37 -8.39
CA ALA A 275 -17.67 6.30 -7.86
C ALA A 275 -17.12 7.67 -7.41
N HIS A 276 -15.85 7.97 -7.68
CA HIS A 276 -15.09 8.78 -6.73
C HIS A 276 -14.47 10.08 -7.25
N LEU A 277 -14.75 10.49 -8.50
CA LEU A 277 -14.34 11.82 -8.97
C LEU A 277 -15.36 12.90 -8.59
N ALA A 278 -14.99 13.76 -7.65
CA ALA A 278 -15.81 14.89 -7.21
C ALA A 278 -16.22 15.77 -8.42
N GLY A 279 -17.51 16.01 -8.59
CA GLY A 279 -18.01 16.89 -9.66
C GLY A 279 -18.06 16.27 -11.06
N ALA A 280 -17.77 14.97 -11.22
CA ALA A 280 -17.93 14.23 -12.48
C ALA A 280 -19.42 14.04 -12.85
N ARG A 281 -20.17 15.12 -13.09
CA ARG A 281 -21.52 15.04 -13.65
C ARG A 281 -21.43 14.32 -15.00
N ARG A 282 -21.96 13.09 -15.06
CA ARG A 282 -22.03 12.21 -16.24
C ARG A 282 -20.68 11.62 -16.71
N GLY A 283 -19.77 11.26 -15.80
CA GLY A 283 -18.59 10.45 -16.16
C GLY A 283 -17.51 11.15 -17.01
N ARG A 284 -17.60 12.46 -17.27
CA ARG A 284 -16.63 13.18 -18.11
C ARG A 284 -15.23 13.35 -17.48
N GLY A 285 -15.13 13.35 -16.15
CA GLY A 285 -13.84 13.50 -15.46
C GLY A 285 -12.96 12.25 -15.51
N ILE A 286 -13.56 11.06 -15.57
CA ILE A 286 -12.81 9.80 -15.51
C ILE A 286 -12.00 9.55 -16.78
N GLY A 287 -12.48 10.00 -17.95
CA GLY A 287 -11.70 9.92 -19.17
C GLY A 287 -10.47 10.84 -19.15
N GLN A 288 -10.63 12.04 -18.59
CA GLN A 288 -9.51 12.99 -18.43
C GLN A 288 -8.44 12.45 -17.48
N LEU A 289 -8.84 11.73 -16.42
CA LEU A 289 -7.90 11.06 -15.52
C LEU A 289 -6.99 10.09 -16.27
N TRP A 290 -7.56 9.20 -17.08
CA TRP A 290 -6.77 8.21 -17.80
C TRP A 290 -5.92 8.82 -18.91
N GLU A 291 -6.36 9.94 -19.50
CA GLU A 291 -5.53 10.78 -20.37
C GLU A 291 -4.32 11.36 -19.62
N LEU A 292 -4.48 11.79 -18.36
CA LEU A 292 -3.36 12.23 -17.52
C LEU A 292 -2.38 11.10 -17.20
N VAL A 293 -2.89 9.92 -16.84
CA VAL A 293 -2.04 8.73 -16.61
C VAL A 293 -1.26 8.38 -17.88
N ALA A 294 -1.91 8.38 -19.04
CA ALA A 294 -1.29 8.08 -20.33
C ALA A 294 -0.21 9.10 -20.75
N SER A 295 -0.32 10.35 -20.31
CA SER A 295 0.61 11.43 -20.68
C SER A 295 1.75 11.63 -19.68
N SER A 296 1.75 10.93 -18.55
CA SER A 296 2.77 11.12 -17.51
C SER A 296 3.98 10.19 -17.71
N PRO A 297 5.22 10.73 -17.74
CA PRO A 297 6.44 9.92 -17.75
C PRO A 297 6.65 9.13 -16.45
N ASN A 298 6.08 9.57 -15.32
CA ASN A 298 6.21 8.86 -14.04
C ASN A 298 5.41 7.55 -14.03
N MET A 299 4.44 7.41 -14.93
CA MET A 299 3.61 6.20 -15.08
C MET A 299 4.25 5.16 -16.01
N ALA A 300 5.49 5.39 -16.49
CA ALA A 300 6.18 4.46 -17.37
C ALA A 300 6.44 3.08 -16.75
N SER A 301 6.45 2.99 -15.42
CA SER A 301 6.64 1.72 -14.70
C SER A 301 5.36 0.89 -14.57
N LEU A 302 4.18 1.41 -14.92
CA LEU A 302 2.91 0.73 -14.71
C LEU A 302 2.87 -0.63 -15.43
N GLU A 303 2.37 -1.63 -14.70
CA GLU A 303 2.18 -3.00 -15.12
C GLU A 303 0.69 -3.38 -15.09
N HIS A 304 -0.07 -2.85 -14.13
CA HIS A 304 -1.51 -3.04 -14.02
C HIS A 304 -2.23 -1.69 -13.87
N LEU A 305 -3.21 -1.45 -14.74
CA LEU A 305 -4.08 -0.28 -14.68
C LEU A 305 -5.53 -0.75 -14.56
N TRP A 306 -6.13 -0.47 -13.41
CA TRP A 306 -7.47 -0.93 -13.08
C TRP A 306 -8.51 0.12 -13.50
N ILE A 307 -9.32 -0.19 -14.50
CA ILE A 307 -10.29 0.71 -15.13
C ILE A 307 -11.64 0.00 -15.31
N ASP A 308 -12.71 0.60 -14.79
CA ASP A 308 -14.07 0.05 -14.90
C ASP A 308 -14.82 0.44 -16.16
N SER A 309 -14.47 1.58 -16.75
CA SER A 309 -15.13 2.08 -17.95
C SER A 309 -14.10 2.70 -18.88
N LEU A 310 -14.07 2.18 -20.11
CA LEU A 310 -13.28 2.73 -21.21
C LEU A 310 -14.19 3.38 -22.23
N ASP A 311 -13.85 4.59 -22.64
CA ASP A 311 -14.40 5.20 -23.84
C ASP A 311 -13.36 5.25 -24.97
N ASN A 312 -13.81 5.51 -26.20
CA ASN A 312 -12.92 5.53 -27.37
C ASN A 312 -11.84 6.62 -27.29
N LYS A 313 -12.07 7.70 -26.53
CA LYS A 313 -11.11 8.81 -26.37
C LYS A 313 -9.96 8.38 -25.46
N VAL A 314 -10.28 7.76 -24.33
CA VAL A 314 -9.32 7.17 -23.39
C VAL A 314 -8.47 6.11 -24.09
N VAL A 315 -9.11 5.22 -24.86
CA VAL A 315 -8.39 4.22 -25.65
C VAL A 315 -7.38 4.87 -26.60
N GLY A 316 -7.80 5.94 -27.29
CA GLY A 316 -6.90 6.71 -28.16
C GLY A 316 -5.71 7.30 -27.40
N ALA A 317 -5.92 7.79 -26.18
CA ALA A 317 -4.85 8.35 -25.35
C ALA A 317 -3.87 7.27 -24.84
N LEU A 318 -4.40 6.15 -24.34
CA LEU A 318 -3.59 5.02 -23.85
C LEU A 318 -2.70 4.44 -24.96
N ILE A 319 -3.25 4.23 -26.16
CA ILE A 319 -2.50 3.64 -27.27
C ILE A 319 -1.41 4.59 -27.79
N LYS A 320 -1.66 5.90 -27.78
CA LYS A 320 -0.71 6.92 -28.22
C LYS A 320 0.32 7.30 -27.16
N SER A 321 0.20 6.76 -25.94
CA SER A 321 1.15 7.07 -24.87
C SER A 321 2.57 6.63 -25.26
N PRO A 322 3.56 7.54 -25.21
CA PRO A 322 4.96 7.18 -25.40
C PRO A 322 5.59 6.54 -24.14
N TYR A 323 4.88 6.55 -23.01
CA TYR A 323 5.42 6.15 -21.71
C TYR A 323 4.92 4.78 -21.26
N LEU A 324 3.65 4.46 -21.52
CA LEU A 324 3.07 3.19 -21.11
C LEU A 324 3.68 2.03 -21.89
N LYS A 325 4.16 1.01 -21.17
CA LYS A 325 4.78 -0.20 -21.73
C LYS A 325 3.76 -1.06 -22.49
N GLU A 326 4.25 -1.82 -23.47
CA GLU A 326 3.44 -2.82 -24.18
C GLU A 326 2.99 -3.98 -23.29
N SER A 327 3.71 -4.21 -22.19
CA SER A 327 3.38 -5.21 -21.18
C SER A 327 2.30 -4.76 -20.20
N LEU A 328 1.86 -3.49 -20.26
CA LEU A 328 0.80 -2.97 -19.39
C LEU A 328 -0.46 -3.79 -19.59
N ARG A 329 -1.06 -4.22 -18.48
CA ARG A 329 -2.36 -4.89 -18.46
C ARG A 329 -3.42 -3.92 -17.98
N ILE A 330 -4.43 -3.72 -18.81
CA ILE A 330 -5.65 -3.02 -18.41
C ILE A 330 -6.60 -4.05 -17.82
N CYS A 331 -6.98 -3.84 -16.56
CA CYS A 331 -7.80 -4.75 -15.77
C CYS A 331 -9.16 -4.08 -15.48
N SER A 332 -10.26 -4.84 -15.48
CA SER A 332 -11.53 -4.37 -14.92
C SER A 332 -11.48 -4.45 -13.38
N SER A 333 -12.07 -3.49 -12.66
CA SER A 333 -12.10 -3.62 -11.20
C SER A 333 -12.98 -4.80 -10.83
N GLY A 334 -12.45 -5.64 -9.96
CA GLY A 334 -13.17 -6.70 -9.30
C GLY A 334 -12.76 -6.62 -7.85
N TYR A 335 -13.68 -6.22 -6.99
CA TYR A 335 -13.42 -6.15 -5.56
C TYR A 335 -12.89 -7.52 -5.08
N ARG A 336 -11.75 -7.54 -4.37
CA ARG A 336 -11.16 -8.74 -3.75
C ARG A 336 -10.86 -9.92 -4.68
N GLY A 337 -10.42 -9.66 -5.91
CA GLY A 337 -9.93 -10.73 -6.79
C GLY A 337 -11.03 -11.66 -7.31
N GLU A 338 -12.30 -11.24 -7.22
CA GLU A 338 -13.35 -11.79 -8.08
C GLU A 338 -13.31 -11.05 -9.41
N ALA A 339 -13.02 -11.78 -10.49
CA ALA A 339 -12.95 -11.22 -11.83
C ALA A 339 -14.34 -10.68 -12.25
N TRP A 340 -14.56 -9.36 -12.13
CA TRP A 340 -15.68 -8.74 -12.83
C TRP A 340 -15.41 -8.86 -14.32
N GLN A 341 -16.37 -9.44 -15.05
CA GLN A 341 -16.17 -9.92 -16.41
C GLN A 341 -15.68 -8.80 -17.32
N THR A 342 -14.54 -9.02 -17.99
CA THR A 342 -13.88 -8.12 -18.95
C THR A 342 -14.82 -7.51 -20.00
N ARG A 343 -15.96 -8.17 -20.25
CA ARG A 343 -17.02 -7.71 -21.15
C ARG A 343 -17.63 -6.37 -20.76
N ALA A 344 -17.78 -6.06 -19.47
CA ALA A 344 -18.43 -4.83 -19.01
C ALA A 344 -17.60 -3.58 -19.35
N ALA A 345 -16.28 -3.63 -19.16
CA ALA A 345 -15.38 -2.48 -19.41
C ALA A 345 -15.27 -2.10 -20.91
N THR A 346 -15.56 -3.04 -21.82
CA THR A 346 -15.55 -2.80 -23.29
C THR A 346 -16.94 -2.49 -23.87
N ALA A 347 -17.99 -2.50 -23.05
CA ALA A 347 -19.37 -2.27 -23.49
C ALA A 347 -19.55 -0.80 -23.90
N GLY A 348 -19.24 -0.49 -25.17
CA GLY A 348 -19.27 0.87 -25.73
C GLY A 348 -18.06 1.22 -26.61
N LEU A 349 -17.04 0.35 -26.65
CA LEU A 349 -15.89 0.53 -27.52
C LEU A 349 -16.20 0.08 -28.95
N SER A 350 -15.63 0.81 -29.92
CA SER A 350 -15.66 0.36 -31.32
C SER A 350 -14.80 -0.90 -31.51
N THR A 351 -15.14 -1.74 -32.49
CA THR A 351 -14.32 -2.90 -32.85
C THR A 351 -12.87 -2.53 -33.18
N ALA A 352 -12.68 -1.35 -33.79
CA ALA A 352 -11.35 -0.81 -34.09
C ALA A 352 -10.57 -0.49 -32.80
N SER A 353 -11.22 0.15 -31.82
CA SER A 353 -10.63 0.48 -30.52
C SER A 353 -10.21 -0.78 -29.75
N VAL A 354 -11.07 -1.81 -29.71
CA VAL A 354 -10.75 -3.10 -29.05
C VAL A 354 -9.57 -3.77 -29.75
N LYS A 355 -9.54 -3.80 -31.09
CA LYS A 355 -8.43 -4.36 -31.85
C LYS A 355 -7.12 -3.62 -31.57
N ALA A 356 -7.16 -2.28 -31.56
CA ALA A 356 -5.99 -1.46 -31.34
C ALA A 356 -5.44 -1.61 -29.90
N LEU A 357 -6.31 -1.74 -28.90
CA LEU A 357 -5.90 -2.06 -27.51
C LEU A 357 -5.16 -3.40 -27.44
N ARG A 358 -5.73 -4.45 -28.04
CA ARG A 358 -5.12 -5.80 -28.05
C ARG A 358 -3.77 -5.83 -28.78
N GLN A 359 -3.61 -4.99 -29.80
CA GLN A 359 -2.35 -4.86 -30.53
C GLN A 359 -1.28 -4.12 -29.73
N ARG A 360 -1.67 -3.09 -28.97
CA ARG A 360 -0.74 -2.28 -28.18
C ARG A 360 -0.33 -2.94 -26.87
N PHE A 361 -1.27 -3.59 -26.18
CA PHE A 361 -1.09 -4.11 -24.83
C PHE A 361 -1.27 -5.63 -24.82
N LEU A 362 -0.15 -6.34 -24.86
CA LEU A 362 -0.12 -7.81 -25.00
C LEU A 362 -0.56 -8.47 -23.68
N GLY A 363 -1.54 -9.38 -23.74
CA GLY A 363 -2.03 -10.10 -22.56
C GLY A 363 -3.19 -9.44 -21.82
N THR A 364 -3.76 -8.38 -22.37
CA THR A 364 -4.99 -7.77 -21.84
C THR A 364 -6.19 -8.71 -22.07
N PRO A 365 -7.02 -9.03 -21.05
CA PRO A 365 -8.07 -10.06 -21.15
C PRO A 365 -9.30 -9.71 -22.02
N PHE A 366 -9.24 -8.61 -22.80
CA PHE A 366 -10.35 -8.10 -23.62
C PHE A 366 -10.64 -8.95 -24.84
#